data_AF-A0A3B8Z9V3-F1
#
_entry.id   AF-A0A3B8Z9V3-F1
#
_cell.length_a   1.000
_cell.length_b   1.000
_cell.length_c   1.000
_cell.angle_alpha   90.00
_cell.angle_beta   90.00
_cell.angle_gamma   90.00
#
_symmetry.space_group_name_H-M   'P 1'
#
loop_
_entity.id
_entity.type
_entity.pdbx_description
1 polymer ?
#
loop_
_entity_poly.entity_id
_entity_poly.type
_entity_poly.pdbx_seq_one_letter_code
_entity_poly.pdbx_strand_id
1 'polypeptide(L)'
;MPSLPNTDILKQLAVCDVLLDPFPYGGGNTTLEGLAMNTPVVTLPSNFLSGRITLALLKQLGLESCVADSAEKYVRLAVELALQPNQRQAVSKQIADRCHLLFNQ
;
A
#
# COMPACT_ATOMS: atom_id res chain seq x y z
N MET A 1 -3.19 12.85 -15.20
CA MET A 1 -4.14 11.74 -15.46
C MET A 1 -5.51 12.33 -15.70
N PRO A 2 -6.33 11.76 -16.59
CA PRO A 2 -7.74 12.16 -16.70
C PRO A 2 -8.49 11.82 -15.40
N SER A 3 -9.51 12.62 -15.06
CA SER A 3 -10.40 12.30 -13.94
C SER A 3 -11.24 11.07 -14.29
N LEU A 4 -11.27 10.08 -13.39
CA LEU A 4 -12.04 8.85 -13.56
C LEU A 4 -13.11 8.76 -12.46
N PRO A 5 -14.24 8.09 -12.71
CA PRO A 5 -15.18 7.72 -11.67
C PRO A 5 -14.49 6.82 -10.62
N ASN A 6 -14.88 6.95 -9.35
CA ASN A 6 -14.30 6.18 -8.24
C ASN A 6 -14.32 4.66 -8.49
N THR A 7 -15.38 4.13 -9.13
CA THR A 7 -15.48 2.71 -9.46
C THR A 7 -14.39 2.23 -10.42
N ASP A 8 -13.90 3.09 -11.30
CA ASP A 8 -12.88 2.72 -12.27
C ASP A 8 -11.47 2.83 -11.67
N ILE A 9 -11.27 3.72 -10.69
CA ILE A 9 -10.05 3.76 -9.88
C ILE A 9 -9.91 2.44 -9.09
N LEU A 10 -10.96 1.99 -8.40
CA LEU A 10 -10.90 0.73 -7.64
C LEU A 10 -10.55 -0.48 -8.53
N LYS A 11 -11.11 -0.56 -9.73
CA LYS A 11 -10.77 -1.62 -10.70
C LYS A 11 -9.30 -1.55 -11.12
N GLN A 12 -8.75 -0.35 -11.31
CA GLN A 12 -7.33 -0.19 -11.64
C GLN A 12 -6.45 -0.63 -10.47
N LEU A 13 -6.78 -0.22 -9.25
CA LEU A 13 -6.03 -0.62 -8.05
C LEU A 13 -6.07 -2.14 -7.85
N ALA A 14 -7.20 -2.80 -8.14
CA ALA A 14 -7.37 -4.25 -8.02
C ALA A 14 -6.52 -5.07 -9.00
N VAL A 15 -6.08 -4.49 -10.13
CA VAL A 15 -5.22 -5.17 -11.11
C VAL A 15 -3.74 -4.79 -10.97
N CYS A 16 -3.38 -3.89 -10.05
CA CYS A 16 -2.00 -3.57 -9.76
C CYS A 16 -1.35 -4.69 -8.94
N ASP A 17 -0.12 -5.07 -9.29
CA ASP A 17 0.68 -5.99 -8.47
C ASP A 17 1.17 -5.33 -7.17
N VAL A 18 1.54 -4.05 -7.23
CA VAL A 18 2.04 -3.27 -6.09
C VAL A 18 1.74 -1.79 -6.29
N LEU A 19 1.35 -1.12 -5.22
CA LEU A 19 1.20 0.32 -5.16
C LEU A 19 2.42 0.94 -4.49
N LEU A 20 2.89 2.03 -5.08
CA LEU A 20 4.03 2.79 -4.62
C LEU A 20 3.52 4.09 -4.00
N ASP A 21 3.60 4.16 -2.67
CA ASP A 21 3.19 5.33 -1.90
C ASP A 21 4.16 6.49 -2.14
N PRO A 22 3.70 7.64 -2.67
CA PRO A 22 4.58 8.77 -2.95
C PRO A 22 5.25 9.30 -1.68
N PHE A 23 6.42 9.92 -1.84
CA PHE A 23 7.12 10.62 -0.76
C PHE A 23 7.59 11.99 -1.27
N PRO A 24 7.72 13.02 -0.40
CA PRO A 24 7.56 13.01 1.05
C PRO A 24 6.12 13.16 1.55
N TYR A 25 5.17 13.39 0.64
CA TYR A 25 3.74 13.45 0.91
C TYR A 25 3.11 12.12 0.49
N GLY A 26 2.73 11.31 1.47
CA GLY A 26 2.15 9.99 1.27
C GLY A 26 0.70 10.05 0.83
N GLY A 27 0.21 8.88 0.46
CA GLY A 27 -1.20 8.61 0.24
C GLY A 27 -2.00 8.64 1.54
N GLY A 28 -3.29 8.34 1.38
CA GLY A 28 -4.24 8.19 2.47
C GLY A 28 -5.46 7.47 1.95
N ASN A 29 -6.31 8.18 1.22
CA ASN A 29 -7.48 7.56 0.57
C ASN A 29 -7.07 6.52 -0.47
N THR A 30 -6.14 6.84 -1.38
CA THR A 30 -5.67 5.87 -2.38
C THR A 30 -5.03 4.64 -1.74
N THR A 31 -4.34 4.81 -0.61
CA THR A 31 -3.81 3.68 0.18
C THR A 31 -4.95 2.84 0.75
N LEU A 32 -5.96 3.45 1.37
CA LEU A 32 -7.14 2.75 1.88
C LEU A 32 -7.88 2.00 0.76
N GLU A 33 -8.08 2.64 -0.39
CA GLU A 33 -8.71 2.04 -1.57
C GLU A 33 -7.90 0.85 -2.09
N GLY A 34 -6.56 0.97 -2.16
CA GLY A 34 -5.67 -0.13 -2.53
C GLY A 34 -5.74 -1.31 -1.54
N LEU A 35 -5.70 -1.01 -0.24
CA LEU A 35 -5.83 -2.03 0.80
C LEU A 35 -7.21 -2.70 0.80
N ALA A 36 -8.28 -1.96 0.47
CA ALA A 36 -9.62 -2.53 0.29
C ALA A 36 -9.67 -3.54 -0.86
N MET A 37 -8.84 -3.35 -1.89
CA MET A 37 -8.69 -4.28 -3.02
C MET A 37 -7.61 -5.36 -2.79
N ASN A 38 -7.08 -5.47 -1.56
CA ASN A 38 -6.00 -6.39 -1.19
C ASN A 38 -4.68 -6.16 -1.94
N THR A 39 -4.48 -4.95 -2.46
CA THR A 39 -3.29 -4.59 -3.23
C THR A 39 -2.15 -4.20 -2.29
N PRO A 40 -0.97 -4.85 -2.37
CA PRO A 40 0.20 -4.50 -1.57
C PRO A 40 0.64 -3.05 -1.80
N VAL A 41 1.01 -2.35 -0.72
CA VAL A 41 1.49 -0.96 -0.76
C VAL A 41 2.88 -0.88 -0.13
N VAL A 42 3.85 -0.30 -0.83
CA VAL A 42 5.17 0.04 -0.28
C VAL A 42 5.22 1.52 0.07
N THR A 43 5.74 1.87 1.25
CA THR A 43 5.84 3.27 1.69
C THR A 43 7.23 3.65 2.18
N LEU A 44 7.61 4.91 1.98
CA LEU A 44 8.77 5.55 2.58
C LEU A 44 8.28 6.72 3.46
N PRO A 45 8.13 6.51 4.79
CA PRO A 45 7.55 7.51 5.65
C PRO A 45 8.42 8.77 5.76
N SER A 46 7.77 9.94 5.82
CA SER A 46 8.46 11.22 6.06
C SER A 46 8.31 11.71 7.50
N ASN A 47 8.94 12.85 7.82
CA ASN A 47 8.87 13.46 9.15
C ASN A 47 7.53 14.17 9.44
N PHE A 48 6.67 14.31 8.43
CA PHE A 48 5.38 15.00 8.54
C PHE A 48 4.22 14.00 8.62
N LEU A 49 3.09 14.45 9.19
CA LEU A 49 1.89 13.60 9.29
C LEU A 49 1.43 13.11 7.91
N SER A 50 1.47 13.98 6.89
CA SER A 50 1.08 13.64 5.52
C SER A 50 1.91 12.52 4.90
N GLY A 51 3.16 12.30 5.33
CA GLY A 51 3.97 11.16 4.90
C GLY A 51 3.91 9.96 5.84
N ARG A 52 2.98 9.92 6.80
CA ARG A 52 2.88 8.85 7.81
C ARG A 52 1.51 8.19 7.88
N ILE A 53 0.55 8.59 7.05
CA ILE A 53 -0.77 7.97 7.01
C ILE A 53 -0.65 6.51 6.56
N THR A 54 -0.02 6.24 5.42
CA THR A 54 0.23 4.87 4.93
C THR A 54 0.99 4.02 5.94
N LEU A 55 2.00 4.60 6.61
CA LEU A 55 2.71 3.92 7.71
C LEU A 55 1.76 3.45 8.82
N ALA A 56 0.85 4.31 9.27
CA ALA A 56 -0.10 3.97 10.33
C ALA A 56 -1.04 2.82 9.91
N LEU A 57 -1.56 2.88 8.68
CA LEU A 57 -2.42 1.85 8.12
C LEU A 57 -1.71 0.49 8.02
N LEU A 58 -0.48 0.47 7.51
CA LEU A 58 0.32 -0.76 7.40
C LEU A 58 0.68 -1.33 8.76
N LYS A 59 0.99 -0.49 9.76
CA LYS A 59 1.20 -0.94 11.15
C LYS A 59 -0.05 -1.56 11.75
N GLN A 60 -1.22 -0.97 11.53
CA GLN A 60 -2.49 -1.52 12.02
C GLN A 60 -2.80 -2.90 11.41
N LEU A 61 -2.35 -3.14 10.18
CA LEU A 61 -2.44 -4.45 9.52
C LEU A 61 -1.26 -5.40 9.86
N GLY A 62 -0.25 -4.95 10.60
CA GLY A 62 0.97 -5.73 10.87
C GLY A 62 1.79 -6.04 9.62
N LEU A 63 1.93 -5.05 8.73
CA LEU A 63 2.62 -5.10 7.43
C LEU A 63 3.86 -4.19 7.40
N GLU A 64 4.61 -4.11 8.50
CA GLU A 64 5.84 -3.33 8.60
C GLU A 64 6.94 -3.80 7.64
N SER A 65 6.83 -5.03 7.11
CA SER A 65 7.70 -5.53 6.03
C SER A 65 7.58 -4.72 4.74
N CYS A 66 6.47 -3.99 4.54
CA CYS A 66 6.25 -3.10 3.40
C CYS A 66 6.67 -1.64 3.67
N VAL A 67 7.31 -1.36 4.81
CA VAL A 67 7.76 -0.02 5.20
C VAL A 67 9.28 0.12 4.98
N ALA A 68 9.64 1.04 4.09
CA ALA A 68 11.02 1.42 3.86
C ALA A 68 11.51 2.50 4.84
N ASP A 69 12.80 2.46 5.15
CA ASP A 69 13.53 3.43 5.98
C ASP A 69 14.54 4.25 5.17
N SER A 70 14.65 3.95 3.87
CA SER A 70 15.61 4.52 2.93
C SER A 70 15.07 4.39 1.50
N ALA A 71 15.53 5.23 0.59
CA ALA A 71 15.13 5.17 -0.81
C ALA A 71 15.54 3.84 -1.47
N GLU A 72 16.71 3.31 -1.09
CA GLU A 72 17.23 2.03 -1.56
C GLU A 72 16.34 0.87 -1.10
N LYS A 73 15.87 0.90 0.15
CA LYS A 73 14.91 -0.09 0.66
C LYS A 73 13.56 0.03 -0.02
N TYR A 74 13.09 1.26 -0.27
CA TYR A 74 11.84 1.50 -0.99
C TYR A 74 11.85 0.85 -2.37
N VAL A 75 12.91 1.10 -3.16
CA VAL A 75 13.09 0.48 -4.48
C VAL A 75 13.20 -1.03 -4.37
N ARG A 76 13.99 -1.55 -3.42
CA ARG A 76 14.14 -3.00 -3.23
C ARG A 76 12.81 -3.69 -2.94
N LEU A 77 12.02 -3.17 -1.99
CA LEU A 77 10.72 -3.73 -1.63
C LEU A 77 9.74 -3.67 -2.81
N ALA A 78 9.73 -2.56 -3.56
CA ALA A 78 8.92 -2.41 -4.76
C ALA A 78 9.24 -3.48 -5.81
N VAL A 79 10.53 -3.67 -6.12
CA VAL A 79 11.01 -4.66 -7.10
C VAL A 79 10.71 -6.08 -6.61
N GLU A 80 10.95 -6.35 -5.33
CA GLU A 80 10.71 -7.64 -4.71
C GLU A 80 9.23 -8.05 -4.83
N LEU A 81 8.29 -7.17 -4.43
CA LEU A 81 6.86 -7.45 -4.56
C LEU A 81 6.38 -7.51 -6.01
N ALA A 82 6.98 -6.74 -6.93
CA ALA A 82 6.63 -6.80 -8.35
C ALA A 82 7.08 -8.14 -8.98
N LEU A 83 8.31 -8.58 -8.71
CA LEU A 83 8.95 -9.70 -9.38
C LEU A 83 8.78 -11.05 -8.68
N GLN A 84 8.33 -11.08 -7.42
CA GLN A 84 8.15 -12.32 -6.65
C GLN A 84 6.67 -12.58 -6.33
N PRO A 85 5.94 -13.32 -7.20
CA PRO A 85 4.51 -13.57 -7.02
C PRO A 85 4.15 -14.22 -5.68
N ASN A 86 4.99 -15.12 -5.17
CA ASN A 86 4.74 -15.81 -3.89
C ASN A 86 4.73 -14.83 -2.71
N GLN A 87 5.68 -13.88 -2.68
CA GLN A 87 5.72 -12.86 -1.63
C GLN A 87 4.58 -11.86 -1.78
N ARG A 88 4.29 -11.43 -3.02
CA ARG A 88 3.14 -10.58 -3.30
C ARG A 88 1.83 -11.20 -2.84
N GLN A 89 1.60 -12.47 -3.14
CA GLN A 89 0.42 -13.21 -2.72
C GLN A 89 0.35 -13.36 -1.20
N ALA A 90 1.49 -13.58 -0.53
CA ALA A 90 1.54 -13.63 0.93
C ALA A 90 1.10 -12.29 1.56
N VAL A 91 1.61 -11.15 1.05
CA VAL A 91 1.20 -9.82 1.52
C VAL A 91 -0.28 -9.55 1.20
N SER A 92 -0.72 -9.83 -0.02
CA SER A 92 -2.13 -9.66 -0.41
C SER A 92 -3.07 -10.48 0.47
N LYS A 93 -2.69 -11.73 0.80
CA LYS A 93 -3.42 -12.58 1.74
C LYS A 93 -3.47 -11.98 3.15
N GLN A 94 -2.35 -11.45 3.66
CA GLN A 94 -2.33 -10.78 4.96
C GLN A 94 -3.24 -9.56 5.00
N ILE A 95 -3.32 -8.78 3.90
CA ILE A 95 -4.27 -7.68 3.79
C ILE A 95 -5.69 -8.22 3.84
N ALA A 96 -6.04 -9.21 3.02
CA ALA A 96 -7.38 -9.80 2.99
C ALA A 96 -7.82 -10.36 4.35
N ASP A 97 -6.91 -11.03 5.06
CA ASP A 97 -7.19 -11.64 6.37
C ASP A 97 -7.38 -10.58 7.47
N ARG A 98 -6.84 -9.35 7.30
CA ARG A 98 -6.79 -8.30 8.34
C ARG A 98 -7.49 -6.99 7.97
N CYS A 99 -8.01 -6.85 6.75
CA CYS A 99 -8.59 -5.60 6.26
C CYS A 99 -9.76 -5.10 7.12
N HIS A 100 -10.49 -6.02 7.76
CA HIS A 100 -11.56 -5.70 8.71
C HIS A 100 -11.11 -4.76 9.84
N LEU A 101 -9.82 -4.77 10.23
CA LEU A 101 -9.27 -3.87 11.24
C LEU A 101 -9.28 -2.40 10.81
N LEU A 102 -9.34 -2.11 9.51
CA LEU A 102 -9.39 -0.75 8.97
C LEU A 102 -10.81 -0.25 8.70
N PHE A 103 -11.74 -1.17 8.38
CA PHE A 103 -13.07 -0.82 7.86
C PHE A 103 -14.24 -1.07 8.83
N ASN A 104 -14.05 -1.85 9.90
CA ASN A 104 -15.12 -2.14 10.87
C ASN A 104 -14.98 -1.31 12.16
N GLN A 105 -15.14 0.01 12.06
CA GLN A 105 -15.31 0.89 13.23
C GLN A 105 -16.76 1.28 13.44
#